data_AF-A0A179F2G3-F1
#
_entry.id   AF-A0A179F2G3-F1
#
_cell.length_a   1.000
_cell.length_b   1.000
_cell.length_c   1.000
_cell.angle_alpha   90.00
_cell.angle_beta   90.00
_cell.angle_gamma   90.00
#
_symmetry.space_group_name_H-M   'P 1'
#
loop_
_entity.id
_entity.type
_entity.pdbx_description
1 polymer ?
#
loop_
_entity_poly.entity_id
_entity_poly.type
_entity_poly.pdbx_seq_one_letter_code
_entity_poly.pdbx_strand_id
1 'polypeptide(L)'
;MSPAYVYGHTLRPGLKTERDDLDKFTTLLPSAVVTKRNEPSIVEPLARYRSTGKSKRLLKHIDSNWKLNNTLLDYDFANKPREQGGHYYHMIDFDPLKVVKSFGINEPCKRPDVSCTEKLGGVFRACSVSTLTLSDQKQLVVELIVGEMADIMERIHYNLLDHRLASPNDREALDPTTFPQTFDHIHMSNVPDYIGGHLTTFLACRPLLKEDRASDLRFTNLLNPPEFEDHQTFQSEYLLMYDMERIRQHFLVTRRPGEITQADVPLMLAALRKPFAFENYIKWDKVPRSAMSFQQLQTKSEFEKWVYGHLLKICLPYPRPTLNGQLVYAPLNLSMFIRLIVGMFEVRYPAHWLLRILSCICTGVITTGARPPTSRVSTPADVDTTNPAKEISIRPWVAEFTTLLSIWRRLLPFGVDSLNGALVPLGNVFQYSITFPPFLPRHELIPHFIIVFWNTEVGYTMNPPSSIYSLLCGGKGDNHVSAIDIREEGLVCVTAFQYTTASRTAIFWMRADVMEKIMAGKWRAFIWRTDAWVATTGGVDVSSGVSKGKKWTSLT
;
A
#
# COMPACT_ATOMS: atom_id res chain seq x y z
N MET A 1 -11.79 26.31 3.58
CA MET A 1 -13.09 26.63 2.94
C MET A 1 -13.85 25.32 2.77
N SER A 2 -15.09 25.26 3.25
CA SER A 2 -15.94 24.07 3.12
C SER A 2 -16.13 23.73 1.63
N PRO A 3 -16.06 22.46 1.20
CA PRO A 3 -16.22 22.06 -0.21
C PRO A 3 -17.60 22.38 -0.81
N ALA A 4 -18.56 22.86 -0.01
CA ALA A 4 -19.94 23.04 -0.41
C ALA A 4 -20.19 24.23 -1.36
N TYR A 5 -19.28 25.19 -1.49
CA TYR A 5 -19.59 26.48 -2.16
C TYR A 5 -19.17 26.60 -3.64
N VAL A 6 -18.57 25.57 -4.25
CA VAL A 6 -18.13 25.60 -5.67
C VAL A 6 -19.12 24.88 -6.61
N TYR A 7 -20.12 24.18 -6.09
CA TYR A 7 -21.10 23.45 -6.91
C TYR A 7 -22.25 24.36 -7.33
N GLY A 8 -22.27 24.78 -8.61
CA GLY A 8 -23.48 25.29 -9.26
C GLY A 8 -24.65 24.32 -9.08
N HIS A 9 -25.87 24.87 -8.99
CA HIS A 9 -27.11 24.15 -8.66
C HIS A 9 -27.23 22.79 -9.35
N THR A 10 -26.82 21.74 -8.64
CA THR A 10 -27.11 20.36 -9.03
C THR A 10 -28.53 20.06 -8.54
N LEU A 11 -29.42 19.64 -9.45
CA LEU A 11 -30.73 19.11 -9.09
C LEU A 11 -30.53 18.02 -8.02
N ARG A 12 -31.11 18.26 -6.83
CA ARG A 12 -30.98 17.35 -5.68
C ARG A 12 -31.58 15.99 -6.06
N PRO A 13 -30.85 14.87 -5.90
CA PRO A 13 -31.30 13.56 -6.38
C PRO A 13 -32.61 13.10 -5.71
N GLY A 14 -33.32 12.16 -6.36
CA GLY A 14 -34.54 11.53 -5.84
C GLY A 14 -35.87 12.19 -6.24
N LEU A 15 -36.99 11.56 -5.89
CA LEU A 15 -38.31 12.17 -6.02
C LEU A 15 -38.49 13.32 -5.02
N LYS A 16 -39.32 14.32 -5.33
CA LYS A 16 -39.57 15.44 -4.41
C LYS A 16 -40.08 14.96 -3.04
N THR A 17 -40.99 14.00 -3.06
CA THR A 17 -41.55 13.38 -1.86
C THR A 17 -40.50 12.71 -0.98
N GLU A 18 -39.52 12.03 -1.59
CA GLU A 18 -38.43 11.38 -0.85
C GLU A 18 -37.45 12.40 -0.27
N ARG A 19 -37.20 13.52 -0.98
CA ARG A 19 -36.40 14.63 -0.44
C ARG A 19 -37.09 15.27 0.75
N ASP A 20 -38.39 15.54 0.62
CA ASP A 20 -39.20 16.15 1.71
C ASP A 20 -39.24 15.22 2.94
N ASP A 21 -39.32 13.90 2.73
CA ASP A 21 -39.24 12.92 3.82
C ASP A 21 -37.84 12.88 4.45
N LEU A 22 -36.79 12.86 3.64
CA LEU A 22 -35.42 12.84 4.14
C LEU A 22 -35.11 14.10 4.96
N ASP A 23 -35.56 15.27 4.51
CA ASP A 23 -35.40 16.54 5.24
C ASP A 23 -36.17 16.54 6.56
N LYS A 24 -37.33 15.88 6.61
CA LYS A 24 -38.21 15.86 7.78
C LYS A 24 -37.84 14.81 8.83
N PHE A 25 -37.37 13.65 8.39
CA PHE A 25 -37.14 12.48 9.26
C PHE A 25 -35.68 12.04 9.29
N THR A 26 -34.79 12.65 8.51
CA THR A 26 -33.39 12.22 8.32
C THR A 26 -33.25 10.78 7.82
N THR A 27 -34.32 10.22 7.23
CA THR A 27 -34.33 8.87 6.67
C THR A 27 -35.24 8.77 5.45
N LEU A 28 -34.98 7.80 4.57
CA LEU A 28 -35.93 7.42 3.51
C LEU A 28 -37.01 6.50 4.07
N LEU A 29 -38.26 6.83 3.77
CA LEU A 29 -39.40 6.00 4.16
C LEU A 29 -39.59 4.86 3.14
N PRO A 30 -39.79 3.61 3.60
CA PRO A 30 -40.00 2.48 2.72
C PRO A 30 -41.31 2.60 1.92
N SER A 31 -41.36 1.96 0.75
CA SER A 31 -42.60 1.86 -0.01
C SER A 31 -43.63 0.99 0.70
N ALA A 32 -44.92 1.18 0.43
CA ALA A 32 -45.99 0.42 1.09
C ALA A 32 -45.83 -1.10 0.98
N VAL A 33 -45.23 -1.59 -0.12
CA VAL A 33 -44.94 -3.01 -0.33
C VAL A 33 -43.87 -3.50 0.65
N VAL A 34 -42.76 -2.76 0.78
CA VAL A 34 -41.66 -3.07 1.70
C VAL A 34 -42.14 -2.99 3.14
N THR A 35 -42.88 -1.92 3.48
CA THR A 35 -43.40 -1.69 4.83
C THR A 35 -44.31 -2.82 5.29
N LYS A 36 -45.27 -3.24 4.46
CA LYS A 36 -46.19 -4.33 4.81
C LYS A 36 -45.47 -5.66 5.07
N ARG A 37 -44.40 -5.93 4.32
CA ARG A 37 -43.67 -7.21 4.42
C ARG A 37 -42.72 -7.24 5.61
N ASN A 38 -41.98 -6.14 5.83
CA ASN A 38 -40.82 -6.15 6.72
C ASN A 38 -41.05 -5.40 8.04
N GLU A 39 -42.00 -4.44 8.09
CA GLU A 39 -42.27 -3.67 9.30
C GLU A 39 -43.78 -3.31 9.40
N PRO A 40 -44.67 -4.28 9.69
CA PRO A 40 -46.11 -4.04 9.71
C PRO A 40 -46.55 -2.92 10.67
N SER A 41 -45.81 -2.72 11.76
CA SER A 41 -46.11 -1.72 12.81
C SER A 41 -46.05 -0.28 12.32
N ILE A 42 -45.28 0.04 11.28
CA ILE A 42 -45.17 1.42 10.77
C ILE A 42 -46.19 1.72 9.67
N VAL A 43 -46.95 0.71 9.18
CA VAL A 43 -47.94 0.87 8.09
C VAL A 43 -49.01 1.92 8.42
N GLU A 44 -49.66 1.84 9.59
CA GLU A 44 -50.70 2.80 10.00
C GLU A 44 -50.11 4.21 10.25
N PRO A 45 -49.02 4.38 11.04
CA PRO A 45 -48.36 5.68 11.19
C PRO A 45 -47.93 6.32 9.87
N LEU A 46 -47.37 5.54 8.95
CA LEU A 46 -46.91 5.99 7.64
C LEU A 46 -48.09 6.41 6.75
N ALA A 47 -49.15 5.60 6.68
CA ALA A 47 -50.35 5.93 5.90
C ALA A 47 -51.02 7.23 6.41
N ARG A 48 -51.10 7.41 7.73
CA ARG A 48 -51.61 8.64 8.34
C ARG A 48 -50.76 9.86 8.01
N TYR A 49 -49.43 9.71 8.03
CA TYR A 49 -48.53 10.79 7.62
C TYR A 49 -48.74 11.16 6.15
N ARG A 50 -48.82 10.17 5.25
CA ARG A 50 -49.06 10.41 3.81
C ARG A 50 -50.40 11.08 3.51
N SER A 51 -51.46 10.75 4.25
CA SER A 51 -52.80 11.32 4.02
C SER A 51 -53.07 12.66 4.71
N THR A 52 -52.45 12.91 5.87
CA THR A 52 -52.77 14.09 6.70
C THR A 52 -51.61 15.04 6.95
N GLY A 53 -50.39 14.68 6.55
CA GLY A 53 -49.15 15.41 6.88
C GLY A 53 -48.70 15.31 8.34
N LYS A 54 -49.51 14.71 9.24
CA LYS A 54 -49.22 14.59 10.67
C LYS A 54 -48.18 13.50 10.93
N SER A 55 -46.98 13.92 11.35
CA SER A 55 -45.81 13.03 11.50
C SER A 55 -45.51 12.58 12.94
N LYS A 56 -46.17 13.13 13.97
CA LYS A 56 -45.80 12.88 15.39
C LYS A 56 -45.76 11.40 15.79
N ARG A 57 -46.73 10.60 15.33
CA ARG A 57 -46.74 9.15 15.58
C ARG A 57 -45.63 8.41 14.82
N LEU A 58 -45.38 8.81 13.57
CA LEU A 58 -44.34 8.22 12.74
C LEU A 58 -42.94 8.51 13.29
N LEU A 59 -42.66 9.76 13.68
CA LEU A 59 -41.42 10.16 14.36
C LEU A 59 -41.19 9.35 15.63
N LYS A 60 -42.20 9.30 16.53
CA LYS A 60 -42.08 8.51 17.76
C LYS A 60 -41.79 7.04 17.47
N HIS A 61 -42.41 6.48 16.44
CA HIS A 61 -42.16 5.10 16.03
C HIS A 61 -40.71 4.90 15.57
N ILE A 62 -40.23 5.77 14.67
CA ILE A 62 -38.83 5.74 14.18
C ILE A 62 -37.87 5.84 15.37
N ASP A 63 -38.01 6.86 16.22
CA ASP A 63 -37.12 7.08 17.37
C ASP A 63 -37.10 5.91 18.38
N SER A 64 -38.22 5.21 18.53
CA SER A 64 -38.35 4.12 19.51
C SER A 64 -37.90 2.77 18.97
N ASN A 65 -37.94 2.56 17.65
CA ASN A 65 -37.78 1.23 17.05
C ASN A 65 -36.61 1.13 16.08
N TRP A 66 -36.28 2.22 15.38
CA TRP A 66 -35.22 2.21 14.40
C TRP A 66 -33.87 2.39 15.09
N LYS A 67 -32.90 1.61 14.65
CA LYS A 67 -31.53 1.65 15.17
C LYS A 67 -30.60 2.01 14.03
N LEU A 68 -29.52 2.70 14.37
CA LEU A 68 -28.43 2.91 13.44
C LEU A 68 -27.87 1.54 13.03
N ASN A 69 -27.59 1.38 11.74
CA ASN A 69 -26.86 0.21 11.28
C ASN A 69 -25.39 0.36 11.69
N ASN A 70 -25.00 -0.35 12.75
CA ASN A 70 -23.64 -0.31 13.29
C ASN A 70 -22.58 -0.80 12.27
N THR A 71 -22.96 -1.51 11.21
CA THR A 71 -22.01 -1.88 10.14
C THR A 71 -21.58 -0.69 9.26
N LEU A 72 -22.24 0.46 9.38
CA LEU A 72 -21.85 1.71 8.72
C LEU A 72 -20.90 2.56 9.58
N LEU A 73 -20.61 2.11 10.80
CA LEU A 73 -19.69 2.77 11.71
C LEU A 73 -18.44 1.92 11.89
N ASP A 74 -17.29 2.52 11.60
CA ASP A 74 -16.02 2.01 12.09
C ASP A 74 -15.75 2.66 13.46
N TYR A 75 -16.07 1.92 14.53
CA TYR A 75 -15.90 2.40 15.90
C TYR A 75 -14.44 2.64 16.26
N ASP A 76 -13.53 1.84 15.71
CA ASP A 76 -12.10 1.99 15.99
C ASP A 76 -11.58 3.26 15.34
N PHE A 77 -11.93 3.49 14.07
CA PHE A 77 -11.66 4.75 13.38
C PHE A 77 -12.30 5.94 14.09
N ALA A 78 -13.51 5.78 14.64
CA ALA A 78 -14.21 6.84 15.35
C ALA A 78 -13.60 7.16 16.72
N ASN A 79 -13.16 6.15 17.47
CA ASN A 79 -12.62 6.34 18.81
C ASN A 79 -11.16 6.81 18.78
N LYS A 80 -10.38 6.38 17.77
CA LYS A 80 -8.94 6.64 17.70
C LYS A 80 -8.56 8.13 17.75
N PRO A 81 -9.22 9.07 17.04
CA PRO A 81 -8.95 10.50 17.19
C PRO A 81 -9.20 11.01 18.61
N ARG A 82 -10.22 10.50 19.31
CA ARG A 82 -10.53 10.89 20.69
C ARG A 82 -9.44 10.42 21.65
N GLU A 83 -8.99 9.17 21.48
CA GLU A 83 -7.86 8.59 22.24
C GLU A 83 -6.56 9.35 21.97
N GLN A 84 -6.39 9.92 20.78
CA GLN A 84 -5.23 10.72 20.38
C GLN A 84 -5.37 12.23 20.72
N GLY A 85 -6.42 12.64 21.45
CA GLY A 85 -6.64 14.03 21.85
C GLY A 85 -7.07 14.96 20.70
N GLY A 86 -7.52 14.41 19.58
CA GLY A 86 -8.05 15.15 18.43
C GLY A 86 -9.54 15.46 18.57
N HIS A 87 -9.94 16.67 18.16
CA HIS A 87 -11.34 17.13 18.12
C HIS A 87 -11.97 16.97 16.72
N TYR A 88 -11.72 15.86 16.04
CA TYR A 88 -12.39 15.61 14.76
C TYR A 88 -13.83 15.14 15.00
N TYR A 89 -14.79 15.93 14.51
CA TYR A 89 -16.18 15.50 14.43
C TYR A 89 -16.32 14.47 13.30
N HIS A 90 -17.00 13.36 13.57
CA HIS A 90 -17.38 12.40 12.53
C HIS A 90 -18.32 13.10 11.55
N MET A 91 -17.88 13.32 10.32
CA MET A 91 -18.81 13.63 9.24
C MET A 91 -19.42 12.31 8.77
N ILE A 92 -20.49 11.87 9.44
CA ILE A 92 -21.41 10.90 8.84
C ILE A 92 -22.28 11.71 7.85
N ASP A 93 -21.70 12.12 6.72
CA ASP A 93 -22.46 12.68 5.60
C ASP A 93 -22.94 11.52 4.73
N PHE A 94 -24.05 10.91 5.14
CA PHE A 94 -24.72 9.86 4.37
C PHE A 94 -26.02 10.39 3.79
N ASP A 95 -26.00 10.71 2.50
CA ASP A 95 -27.21 11.04 1.74
C ASP A 95 -27.59 9.83 0.86
N PRO A 96 -28.62 9.05 1.25
CA PRO A 96 -29.02 7.85 0.52
C PRO A 96 -29.49 8.16 -0.92
N LEU A 97 -29.94 9.38 -1.20
CA LEU A 97 -30.34 9.79 -2.54
C LEU A 97 -29.11 10.04 -3.43
N LYS A 98 -28.00 10.55 -2.86
CA LYS A 98 -26.71 10.60 -3.55
C LYS A 98 -26.19 9.20 -3.84
N VAL A 99 -26.30 8.26 -2.90
CA VAL A 99 -25.88 6.86 -3.10
C VAL A 99 -26.61 6.20 -4.27
N VAL A 100 -27.95 6.30 -4.29
CA VAL A 100 -28.76 5.73 -5.39
C VAL A 100 -28.41 6.37 -6.74
N LYS A 101 -28.08 7.67 -6.75
CA LYS A 101 -27.56 8.34 -7.96
C LYS A 101 -26.19 7.77 -8.36
N SER A 102 -25.27 7.55 -7.42
CA SER A 102 -23.91 7.05 -7.68
C SER A 102 -23.87 5.63 -8.25
N PHE A 103 -24.86 4.77 -7.93
CA PHE A 103 -24.97 3.44 -8.54
C PHE A 103 -25.42 3.47 -10.01
N GLY A 104 -25.60 4.64 -10.64
CA GLY A 104 -26.11 4.74 -12.01
C GLY A 104 -27.57 4.33 -12.15
N ILE A 105 -28.26 4.03 -11.04
CA ILE A 105 -29.68 3.61 -11.01
C ILE A 105 -30.62 4.81 -11.34
N ASN A 106 -30.04 6.00 -11.49
CA ASN A 106 -30.67 7.21 -11.99
C ASN A 106 -30.23 7.59 -13.41
N GLU A 107 -29.60 6.70 -14.20
CA GLU A 107 -29.86 6.78 -15.66
C GLU A 107 -31.38 6.93 -15.83
N PRO A 108 -31.86 7.75 -16.77
CA PRO A 108 -33.29 8.00 -16.94
C PRO A 108 -33.98 6.69 -17.31
N CYS A 109 -34.28 5.90 -16.29
CA CYS A 109 -35.17 4.78 -16.33
C CYS A 109 -36.44 5.35 -16.93
N LYS A 110 -37.02 4.63 -17.89
CA LYS A 110 -38.30 4.91 -18.54
C LYS A 110 -39.50 4.98 -17.55
N ARG A 111 -39.25 5.05 -16.23
CA ARG A 111 -40.20 5.12 -15.12
C ARG A 111 -39.73 6.14 -14.06
N PRO A 112 -40.10 7.42 -14.20
CA PRO A 112 -39.73 8.46 -13.23
C PRO A 112 -40.35 8.28 -11.83
N ASP A 113 -41.37 7.43 -11.68
CA ASP A 113 -42.20 7.35 -10.46
C ASP A 113 -41.82 6.26 -9.45
N VAL A 114 -40.72 5.52 -9.67
CA VAL A 114 -40.28 4.45 -8.75
C VAL A 114 -39.39 5.03 -7.64
N SER A 115 -39.69 4.68 -6.38
CA SER A 115 -38.93 5.17 -5.23
C SER A 115 -37.47 4.70 -5.26
N CYS A 116 -36.56 5.51 -4.71
CA CYS A 116 -35.14 5.18 -4.59
C CYS A 116 -34.91 3.91 -3.76
N THR A 117 -35.75 3.68 -2.74
CA THR A 117 -35.72 2.46 -1.91
C THR A 117 -36.06 1.21 -2.70
N GLU A 118 -37.04 1.26 -3.60
CA GLU A 118 -37.41 0.12 -4.47
C GLU A 118 -36.34 -0.15 -5.52
N LYS A 119 -35.80 0.91 -6.13
CA LYS A 119 -34.66 0.83 -7.06
C LYS A 119 -33.46 0.13 -6.41
N LEU A 120 -33.07 0.56 -5.21
CA LEU A 120 -31.98 -0.06 -4.46
C LEU A 120 -32.29 -1.52 -4.09
N GLY A 121 -33.52 -1.79 -3.64
CA GLY A 121 -33.97 -3.15 -3.36
C GLY A 121 -33.96 -4.07 -4.59
N GLY A 122 -34.22 -3.52 -5.79
CA GLY A 122 -34.11 -4.23 -7.05
C GLY A 122 -32.69 -4.69 -7.35
N VAL A 123 -31.68 -3.82 -7.15
CA VAL A 123 -30.26 -4.16 -7.32
C VAL A 123 -29.85 -5.28 -6.37
N PHE A 124 -30.12 -5.16 -5.07
CA PHE A 124 -29.77 -6.20 -4.11
C PHE A 124 -30.47 -7.52 -4.38
N ARG A 125 -31.71 -7.49 -4.88
CA ARG A 125 -32.44 -8.70 -5.28
C ARG A 125 -31.79 -9.36 -6.48
N ALA A 126 -31.41 -8.60 -7.51
CA ALA A 126 -30.72 -9.11 -8.67
C ALA A 126 -29.38 -9.75 -8.28
N CYS A 127 -28.59 -9.07 -7.42
CA CYS A 127 -27.35 -9.64 -6.88
C CYS A 127 -27.61 -10.93 -6.11
N SER A 128 -28.61 -10.95 -5.20
CA SER A 128 -28.92 -12.13 -4.39
C SER A 128 -29.33 -13.33 -5.24
N VAL A 129 -30.21 -13.13 -6.22
CA VAL A 129 -30.64 -14.20 -7.14
C VAL A 129 -29.46 -14.73 -7.95
N SER A 130 -28.59 -13.84 -8.44
CA SER A 130 -27.40 -14.23 -9.21
C SER A 130 -26.42 -15.03 -8.36
N THR A 131 -26.11 -14.56 -7.14
CA THR A 131 -25.23 -15.25 -6.19
C THR A 131 -25.77 -16.63 -5.82
N LEU A 132 -27.06 -16.74 -5.50
CA LEU A 132 -27.70 -18.02 -5.20
C LEU A 132 -27.63 -18.99 -6.39
N THR A 133 -27.94 -18.50 -7.60
CA THR A 133 -27.89 -19.33 -8.81
C THR A 133 -26.49 -19.87 -9.08
N LEU A 134 -25.45 -19.02 -8.96
CA LEU A 134 -24.06 -19.44 -9.16
C LEU A 134 -23.58 -20.39 -8.05
N SER A 135 -24.04 -20.19 -6.82
CA SER A 135 -23.75 -21.06 -5.68
C SER A 135 -24.38 -22.44 -5.87
N ASP A 136 -25.67 -22.50 -6.23
CA ASP A 136 -26.39 -23.76 -6.46
C ASP A 136 -25.77 -24.57 -7.62
N GLN A 137 -25.24 -23.87 -8.63
CA GLN A 137 -24.51 -24.48 -9.75
C GLN A 137 -23.05 -24.81 -9.41
N LYS A 138 -22.59 -24.55 -8.18
CA LYS A 138 -21.18 -24.71 -7.75
C LYS A 138 -20.17 -23.99 -8.64
N GLN A 139 -20.57 -22.84 -9.18
CA GLN A 139 -19.76 -21.99 -10.06
C GLN A 139 -19.14 -20.78 -9.34
N LEU A 140 -19.55 -20.51 -8.10
CA LEU A 140 -19.01 -19.44 -7.27
C LEU A 140 -18.43 -20.01 -5.97
N VAL A 141 -17.14 -19.74 -5.76
CA VAL A 141 -16.44 -19.98 -4.50
C VAL A 141 -15.81 -18.66 -4.06
N VAL A 142 -15.97 -18.33 -2.78
CA VAL A 142 -15.38 -17.13 -2.17
C VAL A 142 -14.41 -17.56 -1.09
N GLU A 143 -13.15 -17.19 -1.26
CA GLU A 143 -12.11 -17.35 -0.25
C GLU A 143 -11.75 -15.98 0.31
N LEU A 144 -11.82 -15.85 1.64
CA LEU A 144 -11.50 -14.60 2.34
C LEU A 144 -10.19 -14.79 3.09
N ILE A 145 -9.18 -14.01 2.71
CA ILE A 145 -7.85 -14.02 3.33
C ILE A 145 -7.57 -12.63 3.89
N VAL A 146 -7.18 -12.56 5.16
CA VAL A 146 -6.80 -11.32 5.84
C VAL A 146 -5.29 -11.28 5.98
N GLY A 147 -4.63 -10.28 5.40
CA GLY A 147 -3.17 -10.13 5.47
C GLY A 147 -2.64 -8.97 4.64
N GLU A 148 -1.32 -8.77 4.68
CA GLU A 148 -0.62 -7.82 3.81
C GLU A 148 -0.55 -8.39 2.38
N MET A 149 -0.78 -7.54 1.38
CA MET A 149 -0.96 -8.00 0.00
C MET A 149 0.27 -8.73 -0.54
N ALA A 150 1.47 -8.17 -0.40
CA ALA A 150 2.67 -8.81 -0.95
C ALA A 150 2.98 -10.15 -0.25
N ASP A 151 2.82 -10.25 1.08
CA ASP A 151 2.95 -11.50 1.82
C ASP A 151 1.96 -12.58 1.34
N ILE A 152 0.67 -12.24 1.25
CA ILE A 152 -0.36 -13.19 0.79
C ILE A 152 -0.12 -13.62 -0.66
N MET A 153 0.19 -12.70 -1.56
CA MET A 153 0.44 -13.02 -2.96
C MET A 153 1.69 -13.90 -3.13
N GLU A 154 2.76 -13.67 -2.37
CA GLU A 154 3.92 -14.56 -2.38
C GLU A 154 3.61 -15.94 -1.81
N ARG A 155 2.84 -16.02 -0.73
CA ARG A 155 2.42 -17.33 -0.19
C ARG A 155 1.53 -18.09 -1.17
N ILE A 156 0.68 -17.42 -1.94
CA ILE A 156 -0.05 -18.06 -3.04
C ILE A 156 0.94 -18.55 -4.10
N HIS A 157 1.90 -17.72 -4.49
CA HIS A 157 2.88 -18.04 -5.53
C HIS A 157 3.71 -19.29 -5.20
N TYR A 158 4.15 -19.40 -3.94
CA TYR A 158 4.97 -20.52 -3.45
C TYR A 158 4.15 -21.66 -2.83
N ASN A 159 2.81 -21.58 -2.86
CA ASN A 159 1.90 -22.54 -2.25
C ASN A 159 2.16 -22.78 -0.74
N LEU A 160 2.30 -21.67 0.01
CA LEU A 160 2.62 -21.61 1.44
C LEU A 160 1.47 -21.04 2.29
N LEU A 161 0.24 -21.09 1.80
CA LEU A 161 -0.94 -20.73 2.60
C LEU A 161 -1.35 -21.92 3.46
N ASP A 162 -1.18 -21.81 4.78
CA ASP A 162 -1.41 -22.89 5.74
C ASP A 162 -2.77 -23.58 5.59
N HIS A 163 -3.84 -22.80 5.40
CA HIS A 163 -5.21 -23.33 5.26
C HIS A 163 -5.45 -24.05 3.93
N ARG A 164 -4.55 -23.93 2.95
CA ARG A 164 -4.59 -24.67 1.67
C ARG A 164 -3.69 -25.91 1.67
N LEU A 165 -2.97 -26.21 2.75
CA LEU A 165 -2.02 -27.34 2.79
C LEU A 165 -2.67 -28.70 3.10
N ALA A 166 -3.88 -28.71 3.67
CA ALA A 166 -4.57 -29.93 4.08
C ALA A 166 -6.02 -29.96 3.57
N SER A 167 -6.43 -31.12 3.05
CA SER A 167 -7.83 -31.36 2.69
C SER A 167 -8.71 -31.40 3.94
N PRO A 168 -9.96 -30.94 3.85
CA PRO A 168 -10.89 -30.98 4.97
C PRO A 168 -11.26 -32.42 5.33
N ASN A 169 -11.53 -32.65 6.62
CA ASN A 169 -12.04 -33.95 7.10
C ASN A 169 -13.50 -34.20 6.67
N ASP A 170 -14.23 -33.13 6.38
CA ASP A 170 -15.61 -33.17 5.92
C ASP A 170 -15.66 -33.24 4.39
N ARG A 171 -16.34 -34.26 3.85
CA ARG A 171 -16.50 -34.46 2.40
C ARG A 171 -17.43 -33.44 1.74
N GLU A 172 -18.26 -32.74 2.51
CA GLU A 172 -19.14 -31.69 2.00
C GLU A 172 -18.47 -30.31 1.99
N ALA A 173 -17.34 -30.14 2.71
CA ALA A 173 -16.57 -28.91 2.72
C ALA A 173 -15.80 -28.72 1.40
N LEU A 174 -15.62 -27.45 1.01
CA LEU A 174 -14.75 -27.09 -0.11
C LEU A 174 -13.31 -27.51 0.21
N ASP A 175 -12.63 -28.17 -0.73
CA ASP A 175 -11.24 -28.57 -0.57
C ASP A 175 -10.30 -27.40 -0.99
N PRO A 176 -9.67 -26.69 -0.04
CA PRO A 176 -8.84 -25.53 -0.33
C PRO A 176 -7.52 -25.91 -1.01
N THR A 177 -7.12 -27.19 -0.99
CA THR A 177 -5.93 -27.68 -1.70
C THR A 177 -6.11 -27.60 -3.23
N THR A 178 -7.36 -27.51 -3.69
CA THR A 178 -7.72 -27.42 -5.11
C THR A 178 -7.84 -25.98 -5.61
N PHE A 179 -7.71 -24.99 -4.72
CA PHE A 179 -7.90 -23.59 -5.08
C PHE A 179 -6.79 -23.10 -6.02
N PRO A 180 -7.13 -22.23 -6.99
CA PRO A 180 -6.16 -21.78 -7.98
C PRO A 180 -5.03 -20.97 -7.34
N GLN A 181 -3.83 -21.17 -7.87
CA GLN A 181 -2.65 -20.33 -7.58
C GLN A 181 -2.47 -19.22 -8.61
N THR A 182 -3.06 -19.35 -9.80
CA THR A 182 -2.98 -18.36 -10.87
C THR A 182 -4.36 -17.93 -11.37
N PHE A 183 -4.46 -16.68 -11.80
CA PHE A 183 -5.71 -15.99 -12.05
C PHE A 183 -5.74 -15.35 -13.44
N ASP A 184 -6.95 -15.25 -14.00
CA ASP A 184 -7.20 -14.51 -15.24
C ASP A 184 -7.15 -12.99 -14.99
N HIS A 185 -7.67 -12.53 -13.84
CA HIS A 185 -7.67 -11.12 -13.46
C HIS A 185 -7.28 -10.96 -12.00
N ILE A 186 -6.41 -9.99 -11.72
CA ILE A 186 -6.11 -9.54 -10.35
C ILE A 186 -6.54 -8.09 -10.24
N HIS A 187 -7.64 -7.87 -9.52
CA HIS A 187 -8.22 -6.55 -9.30
C HIS A 187 -7.85 -6.03 -7.92
N MET A 188 -7.09 -4.94 -7.86
CA MET A 188 -6.52 -4.41 -6.61
C MET A 188 -7.16 -3.09 -6.17
N SER A 189 -8.21 -2.62 -6.84
CA SER A 189 -8.81 -1.30 -6.58
C SER A 189 -7.72 -0.21 -6.57
N ASN A 190 -7.47 0.46 -5.45
CA ASN A 190 -6.40 1.45 -5.26
C ASN A 190 -5.29 1.00 -4.30
N VAL A 191 -5.18 -0.30 -3.99
CA VAL A 191 -4.11 -0.83 -3.11
C VAL A 191 -2.70 -0.38 -3.53
N PRO A 192 -2.34 -0.32 -4.84
CA PRO A 192 -1.01 0.11 -5.27
C PRO A 192 -0.56 1.47 -4.74
N ASP A 193 -1.49 2.39 -4.44
CA ASP A 193 -1.18 3.70 -3.87
C ASP A 193 -0.46 3.60 -2.50
N TYR A 194 -0.66 2.50 -1.78
CA TYR A 194 -0.22 2.30 -0.41
C TYR A 194 1.04 1.43 -0.27
N ILE A 195 1.40 0.69 -1.32
CA ILE A 195 2.40 -0.39 -1.23
C ILE A 195 3.61 -0.19 -2.13
N GLY A 196 3.74 0.97 -2.79
CA GLY A 196 4.86 1.27 -3.69
C GLY A 196 4.52 1.13 -5.17
N GLY A 197 3.24 1.25 -5.52
CA GLY A 197 2.75 1.39 -6.89
C GLY A 197 3.09 0.21 -7.78
N HIS A 198 3.52 0.50 -9.00
CA HIS A 198 3.81 -0.51 -10.01
C HIS A 198 4.89 -1.51 -9.58
N LEU A 199 5.94 -1.09 -8.88
CA LEU A 199 7.06 -1.98 -8.57
C LEU A 199 6.60 -3.20 -7.75
N THR A 200 5.94 -2.94 -6.62
CA THR A 200 5.40 -4.01 -5.77
C THR A 200 4.33 -4.80 -6.49
N THR A 201 3.43 -4.12 -7.20
CA THR A 201 2.35 -4.75 -7.95
C THR A 201 2.87 -5.72 -9.01
N PHE A 202 3.88 -5.33 -9.77
CA PHE A 202 4.45 -6.15 -10.82
C PHE A 202 5.27 -7.29 -10.26
N LEU A 203 6.06 -7.07 -9.21
CA LEU A 203 6.88 -8.13 -8.62
C LEU A 203 6.05 -9.17 -7.86
N ALA A 204 5.01 -8.77 -7.12
CA ALA A 204 4.22 -9.68 -6.30
C ALA A 204 3.03 -10.32 -7.05
N CYS A 205 2.36 -9.58 -7.94
CA CYS A 205 1.10 -10.05 -8.54
C CYS A 205 1.26 -10.65 -9.93
N ARG A 206 2.23 -10.18 -10.75
CA ARG A 206 2.44 -10.72 -12.10
C ARG A 206 2.75 -12.22 -12.12
N PRO A 207 3.49 -12.81 -11.15
CA PRO A 207 3.72 -14.26 -11.11
C PRO A 207 2.43 -15.08 -10.94
N LEU A 208 1.36 -14.48 -10.42
CA LEU A 208 0.07 -15.11 -10.20
C LEU A 208 -0.87 -15.01 -11.41
N LEU A 209 -0.42 -14.42 -12.52
CA LEU A 209 -1.21 -14.39 -13.75
C LEU A 209 -1.02 -15.66 -14.57
N LYS A 210 -2.11 -16.15 -15.17
CA LYS A 210 -2.06 -17.32 -16.04
C LYS A 210 -1.15 -17.09 -17.25
N GLU A 211 -0.33 -18.08 -17.56
CA GLU A 211 0.62 -17.98 -18.67
C GLU A 211 0.00 -18.43 -20.01
N ASP A 212 -0.99 -19.33 -19.97
CA ASP A 212 -1.59 -20.04 -21.11
C ASP A 212 -2.68 -19.26 -21.84
N ARG A 213 -3.14 -18.14 -21.29
CA ARG A 213 -4.28 -17.36 -21.81
C ARG A 213 -4.14 -15.88 -21.50
N ALA A 214 -5.08 -15.08 -22.01
CA ALA A 214 -5.16 -13.66 -21.69
C ALA A 214 -5.42 -13.47 -20.18
N SER A 215 -4.58 -12.66 -19.55
CA SER A 215 -4.69 -12.35 -18.12
C SER A 215 -4.11 -10.96 -17.83
N ASP A 216 -4.63 -10.27 -16.83
CA ASP A 216 -4.23 -8.89 -16.54
C ASP A 216 -4.30 -8.47 -15.06
N LEU A 217 -3.52 -7.44 -14.73
CA LEU A 217 -3.58 -6.70 -13.47
C LEU A 217 -4.45 -5.45 -13.69
N ARG A 218 -5.30 -5.11 -12.72
CA ARG A 218 -6.15 -3.91 -12.78
C ARG A 218 -6.17 -3.16 -11.46
N PHE A 219 -5.91 -1.87 -11.54
CA PHE A 219 -5.96 -0.96 -10.40
C PHE A 219 -6.14 0.48 -10.87
N THR A 220 -6.45 1.37 -9.95
CA THR A 220 -6.60 2.80 -10.18
C THR A 220 -5.70 3.56 -9.20
N ASN A 221 -5.46 4.84 -9.49
CA ASN A 221 -4.86 5.76 -8.53
C ASN A 221 -5.98 6.63 -7.97
N LEU A 222 -6.22 6.59 -6.66
CA LEU A 222 -7.22 7.42 -5.98
C LEU A 222 -6.61 8.31 -4.90
N LEU A 223 -5.46 7.94 -4.33
CA LEU A 223 -4.85 8.66 -3.21
C LEU A 223 -4.17 9.96 -3.65
N ASN A 224 -3.47 9.94 -4.78
CA ASN A 224 -2.62 11.02 -5.27
C ASN A 224 -2.72 11.32 -6.77
N PRO A 225 -3.89 11.24 -7.45
CA PRO A 225 -4.00 11.60 -8.87
C PRO A 225 -3.44 12.98 -9.22
N PRO A 226 -3.65 14.06 -8.43
CA PRO A 226 -3.18 15.40 -8.80
C PRO A 226 -1.65 15.53 -8.93
N GLU A 227 -0.90 14.64 -8.27
CA GLU A 227 0.57 14.67 -8.23
C GLU A 227 1.21 14.18 -9.54
N PHE A 228 0.44 13.47 -10.37
CA PHE A 228 0.93 12.95 -11.64
C PHE A 228 0.29 13.73 -12.79
N GLU A 229 1.11 14.15 -13.74
CA GLU A 229 0.63 14.80 -14.96
C GLU A 229 0.02 13.78 -15.91
N ASP A 230 0.71 12.66 -16.06
CA ASP A 230 0.39 11.58 -16.96
C ASP A 230 0.89 10.23 -16.43
N HIS A 231 0.66 9.19 -17.22
CA HIS A 231 1.19 7.87 -16.90
C HIS A 231 2.71 7.78 -16.89
N GLN A 232 3.42 8.55 -17.71
CA GLN A 232 4.87 8.48 -17.77
C GLN A 232 5.48 8.98 -16.46
N THR A 233 4.89 10.00 -15.87
CA THR A 233 5.24 10.52 -14.54
C THR A 233 4.90 9.50 -13.44
N PHE A 234 3.72 8.88 -13.52
CA PHE A 234 3.32 7.82 -12.59
C PHE A 234 4.28 6.61 -12.65
N GLN A 235 4.66 6.17 -13.85
CA GLN A 235 5.62 5.09 -14.06
C GLN A 235 7.03 5.48 -13.62
N SER A 236 7.47 6.71 -13.91
CA SER A 236 8.78 7.23 -13.48
C SER A 236 8.92 7.19 -11.96
N GLU A 237 7.87 7.56 -11.22
CA GLU A 237 7.87 7.50 -9.77
C GLU A 237 8.02 6.07 -9.26
N TYR A 238 7.18 5.13 -9.69
CA TYR A 238 7.17 3.81 -9.07
C TYR A 238 8.18 2.83 -9.68
N LEU A 239 8.62 3.03 -10.92
CA LEU A 239 9.51 2.11 -11.64
C LEU A 239 10.89 2.69 -11.94
N LEU A 240 11.11 4.01 -11.78
CA LEU A 240 12.29 4.70 -12.32
C LEU A 240 12.47 4.41 -13.83
N MET A 241 11.35 4.23 -14.53
CA MET A 241 11.21 3.97 -15.96
C MET A 241 9.86 4.50 -16.41
N TYR A 242 9.79 5.09 -17.60
CA TYR A 242 8.53 5.55 -18.21
C TYR A 242 8.30 4.98 -19.61
N ASP A 243 9.35 4.43 -20.22
CA ASP A 243 9.25 3.83 -21.55
C ASP A 243 8.52 2.49 -21.46
N MET A 244 7.44 2.37 -22.24
CA MET A 244 6.57 1.19 -22.21
C MET A 244 7.29 -0.08 -22.67
N GLU A 245 8.23 0.03 -23.60
CA GLU A 245 8.99 -1.13 -24.08
C GLU A 245 9.97 -1.61 -23.00
N ARG A 246 10.66 -0.70 -22.30
CA ARG A 246 11.48 -1.04 -21.14
C ARG A 246 10.65 -1.69 -20.04
N ILE A 247 9.48 -1.14 -19.71
CA ILE A 247 8.58 -1.75 -18.72
C ILE A 247 8.16 -3.16 -19.15
N ARG A 248 7.80 -3.33 -20.43
CA ARG A 248 7.45 -4.61 -21.03
C ARG A 248 8.57 -5.63 -20.89
N GLN A 249 9.80 -5.20 -21.08
CA GLN A 249 10.98 -6.06 -20.97
C GLN A 249 11.27 -6.42 -19.50
N HIS A 250 11.25 -5.46 -18.57
CA HIS A 250 11.66 -5.71 -17.18
C HIS A 250 10.61 -6.44 -16.35
N PHE A 251 9.33 -6.21 -16.64
CA PHE A 251 8.24 -6.69 -15.80
C PHE A 251 7.29 -7.64 -16.53
N LEU A 252 7.51 -7.87 -17.83
CA LEU A 252 6.68 -8.74 -18.65
C LEU A 252 5.19 -8.38 -18.54
N VAL A 253 4.90 -7.08 -18.58
CA VAL A 253 3.55 -6.51 -18.62
C VAL A 253 3.49 -5.36 -19.60
N THR A 254 2.33 -5.14 -20.23
CA THR A 254 2.09 -3.98 -21.09
C THR A 254 0.79 -3.31 -20.73
N ARG A 255 0.74 -1.99 -20.78
CA ARG A 255 -0.45 -1.21 -20.45
C ARG A 255 -1.39 -1.21 -21.64
N ARG A 256 -2.67 -1.50 -21.42
CA ARG A 256 -3.70 -1.21 -22.43
C ARG A 256 -3.84 0.32 -22.56
N PRO A 257 -4.07 0.85 -23.77
CA PRO A 257 -4.50 2.24 -23.91
C PRO A 257 -5.75 2.47 -23.06
N GLY A 258 -5.75 3.54 -22.26
CA GLY A 258 -6.88 3.90 -21.43
C GLY A 258 -8.10 4.25 -22.28
N GLU A 259 -9.27 3.74 -21.91
CA GLU A 259 -10.55 4.18 -22.47
C GLU A 259 -11.02 5.39 -21.66
N ILE A 260 -10.61 6.60 -22.06
CA ILE A 260 -11.17 7.82 -21.47
C ILE A 260 -12.47 8.09 -22.22
N THR A 261 -13.61 7.77 -21.63
CA THR A 261 -14.89 8.17 -22.22
C THR A 261 -15.22 9.60 -21.80
N GLN A 262 -15.88 10.35 -22.68
CA GLN A 262 -16.29 11.73 -22.40
C GLN A 262 -17.25 11.84 -21.19
N ALA A 263 -17.82 10.72 -20.75
CA ALA A 263 -18.66 10.58 -19.56
C ALA A 263 -17.84 10.50 -18.24
N ASP A 264 -16.56 10.13 -18.31
CA ASP A 264 -15.68 9.96 -17.13
C ASP A 264 -15.11 11.30 -16.63
N VAL A 265 -15.19 12.38 -17.43
CA VAL A 265 -14.68 13.71 -17.07
C VAL A 265 -15.84 14.59 -16.60
N PRO A 266 -15.94 14.95 -15.31
CA PRO A 266 -16.96 15.88 -14.86
C PRO A 266 -16.84 17.21 -15.61
N LEU A 267 -17.95 17.72 -16.16
CA LEU A 267 -18.01 18.93 -17.01
C LEU A 267 -17.32 20.16 -16.39
N MET A 268 -17.28 20.26 -15.06
CA MET A 268 -16.64 21.35 -14.31
C MET A 268 -15.12 21.15 -14.09
N LEU A 269 -14.60 19.92 -14.25
CA LEU A 269 -13.17 19.59 -14.13
C LEU A 269 -12.50 19.44 -15.51
N ALA A 270 -13.25 19.64 -16.60
CA ALA A 270 -12.70 19.71 -17.97
C ALA A 270 -11.59 20.77 -18.10
N ALA A 271 -11.58 21.79 -17.23
CA ALA A 271 -10.53 22.81 -17.15
C ALA A 271 -9.21 22.30 -16.52
N LEU A 272 -9.23 21.21 -15.74
CA LEU A 272 -8.03 20.67 -15.07
C LEU A 272 -7.16 19.78 -15.97
N ARG A 273 -7.59 19.48 -17.20
CA ARG A 273 -6.78 18.89 -18.30
C ARG A 273 -5.68 17.86 -17.89
N LYS A 274 -5.93 17.01 -16.91
CA LYS A 274 -5.05 15.88 -16.57
C LYS A 274 -5.82 14.58 -16.81
N PRO A 275 -5.79 14.02 -18.03
CA PRO A 275 -6.57 12.83 -18.41
C PRO A 275 -6.32 11.63 -17.49
N PHE A 276 -5.10 11.50 -16.96
CA PHE A 276 -4.70 10.44 -16.02
C PHE A 276 -5.55 10.38 -14.74
N ALA A 277 -5.96 11.52 -14.19
CA ALA A 277 -6.70 11.56 -12.92
C ALA A 277 -8.15 11.07 -13.03
N PHE A 278 -8.63 10.84 -14.26
CA PHE A 278 -10.01 10.45 -14.56
C PHE A 278 -10.10 9.10 -15.28
N GLU A 279 -8.96 8.42 -15.48
CA GLU A 279 -9.01 7.07 -15.99
C GLU A 279 -9.60 6.13 -14.95
N ASN A 280 -10.49 5.23 -15.39
CA ASN A 280 -11.13 4.22 -14.54
C ASN A 280 -10.09 3.25 -13.94
N TYR A 281 -9.88 2.11 -14.58
CA TYR A 281 -8.86 1.14 -14.18
C TYR A 281 -7.74 1.12 -15.20
N ILE A 282 -6.53 1.33 -14.71
CA ILE A 282 -5.29 1.12 -15.46
C ILE A 282 -5.11 -0.40 -15.59
N LYS A 283 -5.22 -0.92 -16.81
CA LYS A 283 -5.12 -2.35 -17.12
C LYS A 283 -3.73 -2.68 -17.66
N TRP A 284 -3.10 -3.69 -17.07
CA TRP A 284 -1.78 -4.18 -17.47
C TRP A 284 -1.88 -5.65 -17.88
N ASP A 285 -1.75 -5.90 -19.18
CA ASP A 285 -1.73 -7.24 -19.74
C ASP A 285 -0.42 -7.92 -19.45
N LYS A 286 -0.50 -9.22 -19.15
CA LYS A 286 0.66 -10.09 -19.05
C LYS A 286 1.33 -10.26 -20.42
N VAL A 287 2.66 -10.24 -20.42
CA VAL A 287 3.51 -10.59 -21.57
C VAL A 287 4.16 -11.96 -21.32
N PRO A 288 4.14 -12.90 -22.29
CA PRO A 288 4.79 -14.20 -22.15
C PRO A 288 6.30 -14.11 -21.91
N ARG A 289 6.82 -15.00 -21.05
CA ARG A 289 8.26 -15.09 -20.70
C ARG A 289 9.17 -15.43 -21.89
N SER A 290 8.63 -15.97 -22.97
CA SER A 290 9.37 -16.40 -24.17
C SER A 290 9.92 -15.24 -25.02
N ALA A 291 9.64 -13.99 -24.67
CA ALA A 291 9.78 -12.85 -25.60
C ALA A 291 11.14 -12.13 -25.62
N MET A 292 12.18 -12.56 -24.87
CA MET A 292 13.41 -11.78 -24.77
C MET A 292 14.73 -12.55 -24.97
N SER A 293 15.52 -12.02 -25.89
CA SER A 293 16.95 -12.32 -26.09
C SER A 293 17.82 -11.37 -25.26
N PHE A 294 19.05 -11.77 -24.97
CA PHE A 294 20.02 -10.95 -24.23
C PHE A 294 20.26 -9.57 -24.87
N GLN A 295 20.19 -9.47 -26.20
CA GLN A 295 20.39 -8.22 -26.96
C GLN A 295 19.29 -7.19 -26.73
N GLN A 296 18.14 -7.61 -26.19
CA GLN A 296 17.01 -6.73 -25.87
C GLN A 296 17.08 -6.18 -24.44
N LEU A 297 18.03 -6.66 -23.62
CA LEU A 297 18.23 -6.15 -22.26
C LEU A 297 19.00 -4.83 -22.27
N GLN A 298 18.86 -4.05 -21.20
CA GLN A 298 19.66 -2.84 -21.03
C GLN A 298 21.15 -3.16 -20.95
N THR A 299 21.98 -2.17 -21.31
CA THR A 299 23.41 -2.29 -21.09
C THR A 299 23.68 -2.42 -19.59
N LYS A 300 24.79 -3.08 -19.23
CA LYS A 300 25.18 -3.26 -17.83
C LYS A 300 25.20 -1.95 -17.04
N SER A 301 25.71 -0.87 -17.62
CA SER A 301 25.82 0.43 -16.95
C SER A 301 24.45 1.07 -16.70
N GLU A 302 23.53 0.99 -17.65
CA GLU A 302 22.17 1.50 -17.50
C GLU A 302 21.39 0.69 -16.48
N PHE A 303 21.52 -0.64 -16.53
CA PHE A 303 20.88 -1.54 -15.58
C PHE A 303 21.39 -1.31 -14.16
N GLU A 304 22.71 -1.25 -13.95
CA GLU A 304 23.29 -0.96 -12.62
C GLU A 304 22.84 0.41 -12.11
N LYS A 305 22.81 1.45 -12.96
CA LYS A 305 22.28 2.78 -12.59
C LYS A 305 20.82 2.66 -12.12
N TRP A 306 19.98 1.95 -12.87
CA TRP A 306 18.57 1.80 -12.55
C TRP A 306 18.33 1.03 -11.24
N VAL A 307 19.00 -0.11 -11.05
CA VAL A 307 18.90 -0.91 -9.83
C VAL A 307 19.39 -0.11 -8.61
N TYR A 308 20.53 0.56 -8.70
CA TYR A 308 21.00 1.42 -7.61
C TYR A 308 20.08 2.63 -7.37
N GLY A 309 19.38 3.13 -8.39
CA GLY A 309 18.33 4.13 -8.24
C GLY A 309 17.22 3.65 -7.32
N HIS A 310 16.74 2.42 -7.49
CA HIS A 310 15.75 1.79 -6.59
C HIS A 310 16.29 1.62 -5.17
N LEU A 311 17.53 1.15 -5.02
CA LEU A 311 18.17 1.06 -3.71
C LEU A 311 18.19 2.40 -2.99
N LEU A 312 18.65 3.46 -3.67
CA LEU A 312 18.72 4.80 -3.10
C LEU A 312 17.32 5.36 -2.81
N LYS A 313 16.31 5.06 -3.62
CA LYS A 313 14.92 5.47 -3.36
C LYS A 313 14.31 4.77 -2.14
N ILE A 314 14.67 3.51 -1.89
CA ILE A 314 14.25 2.75 -0.70
C ILE A 314 14.98 3.26 0.55
N CYS A 315 16.30 3.40 0.49
CA CYS A 315 17.09 3.85 1.63
C CYS A 315 16.90 5.34 1.95
N LEU A 316 16.73 6.17 0.93
CA LEU A 316 16.72 7.63 1.00
C LEU A 316 15.50 8.22 0.24
N PRO A 317 14.25 7.86 0.60
CA PRO A 317 13.10 8.53 0.02
C PRO A 317 13.17 10.05 0.27
N TYR A 318 12.79 10.82 -0.76
CA TYR A 318 12.72 12.27 -0.66
C TYR A 318 11.69 12.69 0.41
N PRO A 319 11.97 13.70 1.25
CA PRO A 319 11.03 14.20 2.24
C PRO A 319 9.68 14.64 1.63
N ARG A 320 8.57 14.22 2.21
CA ARG A 320 7.20 14.49 1.72
C ARG A 320 6.35 15.15 2.80
N PRO A 321 5.39 16.02 2.42
CA PRO A 321 4.49 16.63 3.39
C PRO A 321 3.69 15.57 4.15
N THR A 322 3.64 15.70 5.48
CA THR A 322 2.90 14.79 6.36
C THR A 322 1.38 15.04 6.33
N LEU A 323 0.96 16.22 5.86
CA LEU A 323 -0.42 16.72 5.92
C LEU A 323 -0.76 17.50 4.64
N ASN A 324 -1.26 16.82 3.61
CA ASN A 324 -1.90 17.46 2.45
C ASN A 324 -2.79 16.46 1.70
N GLY A 325 -3.70 16.89 0.83
CA GLY A 325 -4.44 16.02 -0.11
C GLY A 325 -3.59 15.50 -1.28
N GLN A 326 -2.26 15.46 -1.11
CA GLN A 326 -1.23 15.20 -2.13
C GLN A 326 -0.22 14.14 -1.63
N LEU A 327 -0.72 13.09 -0.96
CA LEU A 327 0.11 12.11 -0.28
C LEU A 327 0.61 11.05 -1.26
N VAL A 328 1.89 11.13 -1.64
CA VAL A 328 2.57 10.03 -2.34
C VAL A 328 3.39 9.25 -1.32
N TYR A 329 3.07 7.99 -1.08
CA TYR A 329 3.83 7.19 -0.12
C TYR A 329 5.10 6.58 -0.72
N ALA A 330 6.08 6.30 0.15
CA ALA A 330 7.31 5.58 -0.12
C ALA A 330 7.47 4.43 0.90
N PRO A 331 6.63 3.39 0.82
CA PRO A 331 6.49 2.35 1.84
C PRO A 331 7.53 1.23 1.73
N LEU A 332 8.40 1.29 0.72
CA LEU A 332 9.29 0.19 0.37
C LEU A 332 10.39 0.02 1.42
N ASN A 333 10.75 -1.23 1.67
CA ASN A 333 11.87 -1.63 2.51
C ASN A 333 12.87 -2.48 1.70
N LEU A 334 14.01 -2.83 2.30
CA LEU A 334 15.08 -3.56 1.61
C LEU A 334 14.68 -4.96 1.11
N SER A 335 13.61 -5.56 1.64
CA SER A 335 13.12 -6.83 1.09
C SER A 335 12.55 -6.67 -0.33
N MET A 336 12.03 -5.48 -0.67
CA MET A 336 11.57 -5.19 -2.04
C MET A 336 12.75 -5.15 -3.03
N PHE A 337 13.92 -4.68 -2.59
CA PHE A 337 15.12 -4.69 -3.42
C PHE A 337 15.56 -6.13 -3.75
N ILE A 338 15.49 -7.05 -2.79
CA ILE A 338 15.82 -8.46 -3.04
C ILE A 338 14.83 -9.08 -4.04
N ARG A 339 13.52 -8.81 -3.90
CA ARG A 339 12.50 -9.22 -4.88
C ARG A 339 12.79 -8.70 -6.28
N LEU A 340 13.19 -7.43 -6.37
CA LEU A 340 13.59 -6.84 -7.65
C LEU A 340 14.74 -7.63 -8.28
N ILE A 341 15.80 -7.96 -7.52
CA ILE A 341 16.93 -8.76 -8.01
C ILE A 341 16.49 -10.14 -8.50
N VAL A 342 15.60 -10.82 -7.77
CA VAL A 342 15.02 -12.12 -8.19
C VAL A 342 14.25 -11.95 -9.50
N GLY A 343 13.37 -10.96 -9.59
CA GLY A 343 12.60 -10.66 -10.81
C GLY A 343 13.49 -10.35 -12.00
N MET A 344 14.60 -9.63 -11.80
CA MET A 344 15.56 -9.34 -12.87
C MET A 344 16.26 -10.61 -13.39
N PHE A 345 16.58 -11.56 -12.52
CA PHE A 345 17.07 -12.86 -12.96
C PHE A 345 16.03 -13.62 -13.79
N GLU A 346 14.76 -13.59 -13.37
CA GLU A 346 13.67 -14.25 -14.09
C GLU A 346 13.45 -13.72 -15.51
N VAL A 347 13.74 -12.44 -15.74
CA VAL A 347 13.73 -11.82 -17.08
C VAL A 347 15.09 -11.90 -17.81
N ARG A 348 15.98 -12.78 -17.33
CA ARG A 348 17.25 -13.20 -17.96
C ARG A 348 18.43 -12.25 -17.81
N TYR A 349 18.41 -11.32 -16.85
CA TYR A 349 19.64 -10.57 -16.52
C TYR A 349 20.73 -11.53 -15.99
N PRO A 350 22.00 -11.37 -16.40
CA PRO A 350 23.05 -12.31 -16.01
C PRO A 350 23.29 -12.35 -14.49
N ALA A 351 23.35 -13.57 -13.92
CA ALA A 351 23.59 -13.77 -12.49
C ALA A 351 24.84 -13.04 -11.98
N HIS A 352 25.93 -13.01 -12.76
CA HIS A 352 27.17 -12.34 -12.36
C HIS A 352 27.05 -10.80 -12.29
N TRP A 353 26.08 -10.18 -12.99
CA TRP A 353 25.78 -8.75 -12.83
C TRP A 353 25.03 -8.51 -11.52
N LEU A 354 24.00 -9.31 -11.27
CA LEU A 354 23.20 -9.24 -10.04
C LEU A 354 24.07 -9.48 -8.80
N LEU A 355 24.93 -10.50 -8.84
CA LEU A 355 25.88 -10.82 -7.79
C LEU A 355 26.88 -9.67 -7.52
N ARG A 356 27.36 -8.99 -8.57
CA ARG A 356 28.21 -7.80 -8.41
C ARG A 356 27.47 -6.66 -7.69
N ILE A 357 26.21 -6.41 -8.05
CA ILE A 357 25.36 -5.41 -7.38
C ILE A 357 25.23 -5.77 -5.89
N LEU A 358 24.85 -7.01 -5.57
CA LEU A 358 24.74 -7.48 -4.19
C LEU A 358 26.07 -7.34 -3.43
N SER A 359 27.19 -7.70 -4.06
CA SER A 359 28.53 -7.57 -3.49
C SER A 359 28.88 -6.13 -3.15
N CYS A 360 28.66 -5.18 -4.07
CA CYS A 360 28.91 -3.77 -3.80
C CYS A 360 28.06 -3.28 -2.62
N ILE A 361 26.79 -3.67 -2.56
CA ILE A 361 25.91 -3.29 -1.44
C ILE A 361 26.44 -3.84 -0.11
N CYS A 362 26.89 -5.10 -0.08
CA CYS A 362 27.48 -5.71 1.11
C CYS A 362 28.75 -4.99 1.62
N THR A 363 29.51 -4.32 0.75
CA THR A 363 30.69 -3.53 1.17
C THR A 363 30.31 -2.19 1.84
N GLY A 364 29.07 -1.75 1.64
CA GLY A 364 28.53 -0.50 2.14
C GLY A 364 28.84 0.74 1.32
N VAL A 365 29.55 0.60 0.19
CA VAL A 365 29.79 1.69 -0.75
C VAL A 365 29.43 1.22 -2.15
N ILE A 366 28.62 2.01 -2.85
CA ILE A 366 28.25 1.77 -4.25
C ILE A 366 28.85 2.87 -5.14
N THR A 367 29.30 2.52 -6.33
CA THR A 367 29.76 3.48 -7.34
C THR A 367 28.71 3.56 -8.44
N THR A 368 28.00 4.69 -8.55
CA THR A 368 26.87 4.82 -9.48
C THR A 368 26.63 6.25 -9.96
N GLY A 369 26.05 6.38 -11.15
CA GLY A 369 25.47 7.64 -11.67
C GLY A 369 24.04 7.90 -11.16
N ALA A 370 23.44 6.97 -10.40
CA ALA A 370 22.16 7.18 -9.75
C ALA A 370 22.29 8.17 -8.58
N ARG A 371 21.19 8.84 -8.24
CA ARG A 371 21.11 9.76 -7.10
C ARG A 371 19.84 9.47 -6.29
N PRO A 372 19.82 9.74 -4.98
CA PRO A 372 18.57 9.80 -4.23
C PRO A 372 17.59 10.76 -4.90
N PRO A 373 16.27 10.51 -4.86
CA PRO A 373 15.30 11.40 -5.46
C PRO A 373 15.44 12.83 -4.92
N THR A 374 15.37 13.82 -5.80
CA THR A 374 15.53 15.25 -5.47
C THR A 374 14.21 16.02 -5.43
N SER A 375 13.11 15.33 -5.70
CA SER A 375 11.76 15.86 -5.78
C SER A 375 10.78 14.85 -5.17
N ARG A 376 9.55 15.31 -4.90
CA ARG A 376 8.49 14.47 -4.33
C ARG A 376 8.12 13.32 -5.28
N VAL A 377 8.07 13.59 -6.57
CA VAL A 377 7.69 12.65 -7.63
C VAL A 377 8.77 12.67 -8.69
N SER A 378 9.28 11.50 -9.07
CA SER A 378 10.22 11.36 -10.18
C SER A 378 9.50 11.52 -11.52
N THR A 379 10.04 12.34 -12.40
CA THR A 379 9.54 12.58 -13.76
C THR A 379 10.40 11.84 -14.79
N PRO A 380 9.95 11.73 -16.06
CA PRO A 380 10.79 11.18 -17.13
C PRO A 380 12.16 11.87 -17.26
N ALA A 381 12.19 13.20 -17.08
CA ALA A 381 13.43 13.98 -17.11
C ALA A 381 14.39 13.58 -15.97
N ASP A 382 13.87 13.30 -14.77
CA ASP A 382 14.69 12.84 -13.64
C ASP A 382 15.30 11.45 -13.93
N VAL A 383 14.53 10.55 -14.57
CA VAL A 383 14.99 9.21 -14.95
C VAL A 383 16.12 9.28 -15.98
N ASP A 384 15.98 10.14 -16.99
CA ASP A 384 16.96 10.31 -18.07
C ASP A 384 18.20 11.11 -17.65
N THR A 385 18.10 11.86 -16.55
CA THR A 385 19.23 12.65 -16.04
C THR A 385 20.45 11.77 -15.83
N THR A 386 21.55 12.14 -16.50
CA THR A 386 22.81 11.42 -16.42
C THR A 386 23.77 12.18 -15.51
N ASN A 387 24.20 11.52 -14.44
CA ASN A 387 25.20 12.06 -13.52
C ASN A 387 26.50 11.27 -13.65
N PRO A 388 27.66 11.90 -13.39
CA PRO A 388 28.92 11.19 -13.29
C PRO A 388 28.84 10.12 -12.19
N ALA A 389 29.51 8.99 -12.39
CA ALA A 389 29.62 7.96 -11.36
C ALA A 389 30.29 8.54 -10.11
N LYS A 390 29.68 8.33 -8.95
CA LYS A 390 30.20 8.76 -7.64
C LYS A 390 30.06 7.61 -6.66
N GLU A 391 31.00 7.53 -5.72
CA GLU A 391 30.86 6.70 -4.54
C GLU A 391 29.80 7.27 -3.59
N ILE A 392 28.86 6.42 -3.20
CA ILE A 392 27.79 6.73 -2.27
C ILE A 392 27.85 5.68 -1.17
N SER A 393 28.00 6.14 0.07
CA SER A 393 27.88 5.25 1.22
C SER A 393 26.43 4.90 1.48
N ILE A 394 26.21 3.62 1.72
CA ILE A 394 24.97 3.03 2.20
C ILE A 394 25.20 2.23 3.49
N ARG A 395 26.33 2.47 4.18
CA ARG A 395 26.72 1.75 5.41
C ARG A 395 25.60 1.61 6.45
N PRO A 396 24.72 2.61 6.70
CA PRO A 396 23.64 2.48 7.66
C PRO A 396 22.71 1.28 7.41
N TRP A 397 22.56 0.83 6.15
CA TRP A 397 21.64 -0.25 5.78
C TRP A 397 22.32 -1.62 5.61
N VAL A 398 23.65 -1.71 5.70
CA VAL A 398 24.39 -2.95 5.40
C VAL A 398 24.04 -4.07 6.37
N ALA A 399 23.86 -3.75 7.65
CA ALA A 399 23.50 -4.75 8.67
C ALA A 399 22.15 -5.41 8.37
N GLU A 400 21.14 -4.59 8.06
CA GLU A 400 19.83 -5.09 7.62
C GLU A 400 19.96 -5.86 6.31
N PHE A 401 20.60 -5.28 5.30
CA PHE A 401 20.71 -5.88 3.98
C PHE A 401 21.37 -7.26 4.02
N THR A 402 22.51 -7.40 4.72
CA THR A 402 23.21 -8.69 4.85
C THR A 402 22.41 -9.70 5.68
N THR A 403 21.61 -9.25 6.64
CA THR A 403 20.67 -10.11 7.37
C THR A 403 19.59 -10.63 6.43
N LEU A 404 18.90 -9.74 5.71
CA LEU A 404 17.85 -10.12 4.76
C LEU A 404 18.40 -11.02 3.66
N LEU A 405 19.56 -10.68 3.09
CA LEU A 405 20.20 -11.51 2.06
C LEU A 405 20.59 -12.90 2.58
N SER A 406 20.99 -13.01 3.85
CA SER A 406 21.25 -14.31 4.49
C SER A 406 19.98 -15.14 4.61
N ILE A 407 18.85 -14.51 5.01
CA ILE A 407 17.53 -15.15 5.08
C ILE A 407 17.07 -15.63 3.69
N TRP A 408 17.18 -14.76 2.68
CA TRP A 408 16.67 -14.98 1.33
C TRP A 408 17.58 -15.85 0.47
N ARG A 409 18.81 -16.16 0.92
CA ARG A 409 19.81 -16.93 0.15
C ARG A 409 19.26 -18.18 -0.53
N ARG A 410 18.34 -18.89 0.12
CA ARG A 410 17.74 -20.14 -0.42
C ARG A 410 16.66 -19.91 -1.49
N LEU A 411 16.12 -18.70 -1.57
CA LEU A 411 15.12 -18.29 -2.55
C LEU A 411 15.75 -17.59 -3.76
N LEU A 412 17.04 -17.25 -3.71
CA LEU A 412 17.73 -16.66 -4.85
C LEU A 412 17.95 -17.72 -5.93
N PRO A 413 17.62 -17.41 -7.20
CA PRO A 413 17.73 -18.36 -8.30
C PRO A 413 19.17 -18.52 -8.84
N PHE A 414 20.16 -17.96 -8.14
CA PHE A 414 21.59 -18.06 -8.46
C PHE A 414 22.44 -18.10 -7.17
N GLY A 415 23.64 -18.69 -7.26
CA GLY A 415 24.54 -18.82 -6.12
C GLY A 415 25.12 -17.47 -5.65
N VAL A 416 25.10 -17.24 -4.34
CA VAL A 416 25.67 -16.05 -3.67
C VAL A 416 26.84 -16.38 -2.74
N ASP A 417 27.39 -17.60 -2.88
CA ASP A 417 28.46 -18.10 -1.99
C ASP A 417 29.75 -17.31 -2.12
N SER A 418 29.97 -16.65 -3.26
CA SER A 418 31.12 -15.79 -3.51
C SER A 418 31.09 -14.47 -2.73
N LEU A 419 30.00 -14.14 -2.01
CA LEU A 419 29.92 -12.97 -1.12
C LEU A 419 30.68 -13.19 0.22
N ASN A 420 31.80 -13.92 0.15
CA ASN A 420 32.60 -14.47 1.25
C ASN A 420 32.66 -13.54 2.48
N GLY A 421 32.06 -13.99 3.59
CA GLY A 421 32.10 -13.31 4.90
C GLY A 421 31.05 -12.21 5.12
N ALA A 422 30.36 -11.74 4.08
CA ALA A 422 29.28 -10.77 4.26
C ALA A 422 28.01 -11.41 4.85
N LEU A 423 27.69 -12.63 4.44
CA LEU A 423 26.50 -13.37 4.88
C LEU A 423 26.78 -14.18 6.15
N VAL A 424 25.75 -14.35 6.97
CA VAL A 424 25.81 -15.15 8.21
C VAL A 424 24.99 -16.43 8.09
N PRO A 425 25.36 -17.50 8.81
CA PRO A 425 24.49 -18.67 8.95
C PRO A 425 23.13 -18.26 9.54
N LEU A 426 22.05 -18.92 9.11
CA LEU A 426 20.70 -18.64 9.63
C LEU A 426 20.58 -18.85 11.15
N GLY A 427 21.40 -19.75 11.73
CA GLY A 427 21.48 -19.95 13.19
C GLY A 427 22.01 -18.74 13.96
N ASN A 428 22.65 -17.78 13.27
CA ASN A 428 23.15 -16.52 13.81
C ASN A 428 22.20 -15.34 13.54
N VAL A 429 21.00 -15.59 12.99
CA VAL A 429 19.96 -14.57 12.81
C VAL A 429 18.90 -14.76 13.88
N PHE A 430 18.60 -13.70 14.61
CA PHE A 430 17.65 -13.71 15.72
C PHE A 430 16.59 -12.63 15.54
N GLN A 431 15.42 -12.89 16.12
CA GLN A 431 14.38 -11.90 16.27
C GLN A 431 14.71 -11.04 17.49
N TYR A 432 14.66 -9.72 17.33
CA TYR A 432 14.85 -8.76 18.40
C TYR A 432 13.57 -7.95 18.59
N SER A 433 13.31 -7.56 19.83
CA SER A 433 12.16 -6.73 20.18
C SER A 433 12.57 -5.51 21.01
N ILE A 434 11.95 -4.37 20.72
CA ILE A 434 12.16 -3.10 21.43
C ILE A 434 10.81 -2.49 21.75
N THR A 435 10.57 -2.16 23.01
CA THR A 435 9.36 -1.44 23.44
C THR A 435 9.69 0.04 23.58
N PHE A 436 8.98 0.89 22.85
CA PHE A 436 9.21 2.33 22.85
C PHE A 436 8.34 3.05 23.88
N PRO A 437 8.83 4.18 24.46
CA PRO A 437 8.02 5.09 25.25
C PRO A 437 6.77 5.52 24.48
N PRO A 438 5.68 5.90 25.17
CA PRO A 438 4.50 6.37 24.47
C PRO A 438 4.88 7.63 23.69
N PHE A 439 4.59 7.63 22.41
CA PHE A 439 4.66 8.80 21.56
C PHE A 439 3.28 8.99 20.96
N LEU A 440 2.87 10.25 20.77
CA LEU A 440 1.65 10.57 20.03
C LEU A 440 1.85 10.12 18.60
N PRO A 441 1.27 9.00 18.18
CA PRO A 441 1.63 8.43 16.91
C PRO A 441 0.64 9.04 15.92
N ARG A 442 0.91 10.30 15.57
CA ARG A 442 0.14 10.99 14.53
C ARG A 442 0.35 10.22 13.23
N HIS A 443 -0.73 9.64 12.74
CA HIS A 443 -0.75 8.91 11.47
C HIS A 443 0.04 7.59 11.46
N GLU A 444 -0.15 6.72 12.48
CA GLU A 444 0.35 5.33 12.47
C GLU A 444 0.01 4.54 11.22
N LEU A 445 -1.08 4.90 10.56
CA LEU A 445 -1.57 4.25 9.34
C LEU A 445 -0.76 4.63 8.10
N ILE A 446 0.22 5.55 8.23
CA ILE A 446 1.07 5.94 7.12
C ILE A 446 2.39 5.14 7.16
N PRO A 447 2.76 4.44 6.07
CA PRO A 447 3.93 3.56 6.03
C PRO A 447 5.24 4.35 5.83
N HIS A 448 5.63 5.16 6.82
CA HIS A 448 6.84 6.00 6.78
C HIS A 448 7.79 5.77 7.95
N PHE A 449 7.72 4.63 8.63
CA PHE A 449 8.56 4.38 9.79
C PHE A 449 9.80 3.56 9.45
N ILE A 450 10.89 3.88 10.14
CA ILE A 450 12.15 3.15 10.13
C ILE A 450 12.70 3.11 11.55
N ILE A 451 13.40 2.02 11.92
CA ILE A 451 14.16 1.98 13.17
C ILE A 451 15.57 2.49 12.89
N VAL A 452 16.03 3.43 13.71
CA VAL A 452 17.40 3.96 13.65
C VAL A 452 18.09 3.68 14.98
N PHE A 453 19.20 2.95 14.92
CA PHE A 453 20.17 2.84 16.00
C PHE A 453 21.21 3.93 15.84
N TRP A 454 21.38 4.73 16.88
CA TRP A 454 22.31 5.84 16.95
C TRP A 454 23.38 5.56 18.00
N ASN A 455 24.64 5.58 17.60
CA ASN A 455 25.76 5.48 18.54
C ASN A 455 26.00 6.84 19.19
N THR A 456 25.87 6.90 20.51
CA THR A 456 26.04 8.15 21.27
C THR A 456 27.50 8.55 21.50
N GLU A 457 28.46 7.69 21.12
CA GLU A 457 29.90 7.93 21.25
C GLU A 457 30.58 8.32 19.93
N VAL A 458 29.86 8.23 18.80
CA VAL A 458 30.41 8.57 17.48
C VAL A 458 29.97 9.97 17.07
N GLY A 459 30.92 10.81 16.69
CA GLY A 459 30.67 12.19 16.27
C GLY A 459 30.60 13.19 17.43
N TYR A 460 29.84 14.27 17.25
CA TYR A 460 29.88 15.45 18.11
C TYR A 460 28.62 15.66 18.96
N THR A 461 27.60 14.80 18.83
CA THR A 461 26.32 14.96 19.55
C THR A 461 25.90 13.67 20.27
N MET A 462 25.58 13.78 21.56
CA MET A 462 24.95 12.68 22.31
C MET A 462 23.52 12.38 21.83
N ASN A 463 22.85 13.38 21.26
CA ASN A 463 21.50 13.26 20.71
C ASN A 463 21.53 13.40 19.18
N PRO A 464 20.66 12.68 18.45
CA PRO A 464 20.54 12.88 17.03
C PRO A 464 20.06 14.30 16.69
N PRO A 465 20.44 14.85 15.52
CA PRO A 465 19.92 16.13 15.04
C PRO A 465 18.41 16.06 14.80
N SER A 466 17.77 17.23 14.65
CA SER A 466 16.34 17.30 14.35
C SER A 466 15.96 16.58 13.05
N SER A 467 16.87 16.56 12.07
CA SER A 467 16.77 15.74 10.87
C SER A 467 18.11 15.12 10.47
N ILE A 468 18.09 13.88 10.00
CA ILE A 468 19.27 13.13 9.53
C ILE A 468 19.36 13.02 8.00
N TYR A 469 18.43 13.60 7.25
CA TYR A 469 18.39 13.41 5.79
C TYR A 469 19.68 13.90 5.09
N SER A 470 20.18 15.07 5.48
CA SER A 470 21.39 15.66 4.90
C SER A 470 22.64 14.85 5.24
N LEU A 471 22.73 14.34 6.47
CA LEU A 471 23.79 13.45 6.96
C LEU A 471 23.86 12.16 6.13
N LEU A 472 22.70 11.56 5.85
CA LEU A 472 22.60 10.33 5.08
C LEU A 472 22.85 10.52 3.57
N CYS A 473 22.43 11.66 2.98
CA CYS A 473 22.56 11.89 1.53
C CYS A 473 23.99 12.14 1.03
N GLY A 474 24.93 12.59 1.87
CA GLY A 474 26.36 12.74 1.54
C GLY A 474 26.72 13.64 0.32
N GLY A 475 25.76 14.31 -0.31
CA GLY A 475 25.94 15.08 -1.54
C GLY A 475 26.10 16.58 -1.33
N LYS A 476 25.28 17.15 -0.42
CA LYS A 476 25.26 18.57 -0.01
C LYS A 476 25.23 18.74 1.52
N GLY A 477 25.38 17.65 2.26
CA GLY A 477 25.44 17.62 3.72
C GLY A 477 26.83 17.93 4.24
N ASP A 478 26.93 18.06 5.57
CA ASP A 478 28.17 18.34 6.29
C ASP A 478 29.23 17.28 5.92
N ASN A 479 30.24 17.67 5.12
CA ASN A 479 31.38 16.80 4.77
C ASN A 479 32.45 16.83 5.87
N HIS A 480 32.10 17.40 7.03
CA HIS A 480 32.95 17.35 8.21
C HIS A 480 33.24 15.90 8.57
N VAL A 481 34.48 15.61 8.99
CA VAL A 481 34.96 14.25 9.30
C VAL A 481 33.98 13.52 10.24
N SER A 482 33.45 14.24 11.24
CA SER A 482 32.46 13.70 12.17
C SER A 482 31.15 13.23 11.54
N ALA A 483 30.68 13.86 10.45
CA ALA A 483 29.46 13.44 9.76
C ALA A 483 29.68 12.19 8.90
N ILE A 484 30.90 11.99 8.40
CA ILE A 484 31.30 10.72 7.77
C ILE A 484 31.31 9.64 8.85
N ASP A 485 32.02 9.85 9.97
CA ASP A 485 32.10 8.87 11.06
C ASP A 485 30.71 8.46 11.59
N ILE A 486 29.81 9.43 11.80
CA ILE A 486 28.43 9.14 12.21
C ILE A 486 27.72 8.26 11.17
N ARG A 487 27.86 8.55 9.87
CA ARG A 487 27.19 7.76 8.83
C ARG A 487 27.78 6.37 8.66
N GLU A 488 29.10 6.23 8.73
CA GLU A 488 29.77 4.95 8.48
C GLU A 488 29.78 4.03 9.71
N GLU A 489 29.81 4.59 10.93
CA GLU A 489 30.00 3.85 12.18
C GLU A 489 28.94 4.15 13.26
N GLY A 490 28.27 5.30 13.18
CA GLY A 490 27.33 5.78 14.20
C GLY A 490 25.86 5.45 13.92
N LEU A 491 25.53 4.85 12.77
CA LEU A 491 24.16 4.61 12.33
C LEU A 491 23.94 3.18 11.87
N VAL A 492 22.83 2.58 12.33
CA VAL A 492 22.25 1.37 11.73
C VAL A 492 20.75 1.58 11.52
N CYS A 493 20.29 1.36 10.31
CA CYS A 493 18.90 1.54 9.89
C CYS A 493 18.23 0.18 9.64
N VAL A 494 16.98 0.04 10.06
CA VAL A 494 16.14 -1.15 9.81
C VAL A 494 14.79 -0.74 9.26
N THR A 495 14.55 -1.10 8.00
CA THR A 495 13.35 -0.79 7.21
C THR A 495 12.29 -1.90 7.26
N ALA A 496 12.67 -3.15 7.52
CA ALA A 496 11.81 -4.32 7.59
C ALA A 496 11.58 -4.73 9.05
N PHE A 497 10.47 -4.27 9.61
CA PHE A 497 10.07 -4.59 10.99
C PHE A 497 8.54 -4.62 11.11
N GLN A 498 8.06 -5.30 12.15
CA GLN A 498 6.66 -5.28 12.55
C GLN A 498 6.52 -4.36 13.76
N TYR A 499 5.47 -3.55 13.78
CA TYR A 499 5.17 -2.69 14.91
C TYR A 499 3.78 -2.98 15.45
N THR A 500 3.69 -3.30 16.73
CA THR A 500 2.42 -3.48 17.42
C THR A 500 2.09 -2.23 18.22
N THR A 501 1.14 -1.43 17.73
CA THR A 501 0.71 -0.19 18.40
C THR A 501 0.31 -0.39 19.86
N ALA A 502 -0.47 -1.45 20.16
CA ALA A 502 -0.98 -1.70 21.51
C ALA A 502 0.13 -1.86 22.55
N SER A 503 1.18 -2.62 22.22
CA SER A 503 2.33 -2.83 23.10
C SER A 503 3.46 -1.82 22.89
N ARG A 504 3.41 -1.03 21.81
CA ARG A 504 4.49 -0.15 21.31
C ARG A 504 5.79 -0.89 21.05
N THR A 505 5.67 -2.14 20.61
CA THR A 505 6.82 -3.01 20.40
C THR A 505 7.14 -3.11 18.91
N ALA A 506 8.38 -2.79 18.55
CA ALA A 506 8.93 -3.14 17.25
C ALA A 506 9.64 -4.48 17.31
N ILE A 507 9.42 -5.32 16.31
CA ILE A 507 10.05 -6.63 16.16
C ILE A 507 10.72 -6.71 14.79
N PHE A 508 11.99 -7.10 14.76
CA PHE A 508 12.77 -7.19 13.53
C PHE A 508 13.77 -8.35 13.62
N TRP A 509 14.27 -8.78 12.46
CA TRP A 509 15.30 -9.81 12.36
C TRP A 509 16.66 -9.15 12.11
N MET A 510 17.69 -9.61 12.83
CA MET A 510 19.04 -9.09 12.68
C MET A 510 20.09 -10.18 12.96
N ARG A 511 21.24 -10.08 12.30
CA ARG A 511 22.42 -10.88 12.61
C ARG A 511 22.97 -10.60 14.01
N ALA A 512 23.32 -11.65 14.73
CA ALA A 512 23.68 -11.59 16.15
C ALA A 512 24.93 -10.77 16.42
N ASP A 513 25.95 -10.91 15.58
CA ASP A 513 27.25 -10.23 15.73
C ASP A 513 27.14 -8.71 15.67
N VAL A 514 26.19 -8.16 14.90
CA VAL A 514 25.91 -6.72 14.88
C VAL A 514 25.16 -6.32 16.16
N MET A 515 24.09 -7.03 16.50
CA MET A 515 23.29 -6.67 17.67
C MET A 515 24.05 -6.83 18.98
N GLU A 516 24.92 -7.83 19.11
CA GLU A 516 25.76 -8.02 20.29
C GLU A 516 26.73 -6.84 20.48
N LYS A 517 27.28 -6.29 19.39
CA LYS A 517 28.09 -5.05 19.44
C LYS A 517 27.25 -3.84 19.83
N ILE A 518 26.06 -3.67 19.25
CA ILE A 518 25.16 -2.54 19.55
C ILE A 518 24.69 -2.61 21.01
N MET A 519 24.35 -3.80 21.52
CA MET A 519 23.91 -4.02 22.91
C MET A 519 25.03 -3.84 23.93
N ALA A 520 26.27 -4.16 23.56
CA ALA A 520 27.43 -3.94 24.42
C ALA A 520 27.93 -2.49 24.42
N GLY A 521 27.68 -1.74 23.34
CA GLY A 521 28.07 -0.33 23.19
C GLY A 521 27.03 0.67 23.71
N LYS A 522 27.32 1.96 23.56
CA LYS A 522 26.39 3.04 23.94
C LYS A 522 25.51 3.48 22.77
N TRP A 523 24.48 2.68 22.51
CA TRP A 523 23.53 2.92 21.43
C TRP A 523 22.14 3.23 21.95
N ARG A 524 21.41 4.06 21.19
CA ARG A 524 19.99 4.34 21.42
C ARG A 524 19.19 4.00 20.16
N ALA A 525 18.06 3.33 20.33
CA ALA A 525 17.14 2.99 19.26
C ALA A 525 15.98 3.97 19.20
N PHE A 526 15.59 4.39 18.01
CA PHE A 526 14.51 5.33 17.78
C PHE A 526 13.59 4.84 16.66
N ILE A 527 12.32 5.18 16.72
CA ILE A 527 11.46 5.19 15.53
C ILE A 527 11.59 6.55 14.87
N TRP A 528 11.89 6.55 13.58
CA TRP A 528 11.99 7.74 12.72
C TRP A 528 10.95 7.70 11.64
N ARG A 529 10.53 8.88 11.20
CA ARG A 529 9.71 9.07 10.01
C ARG A 529 10.60 9.33 8.80
N THR A 530 10.41 8.62 7.70
CA THR A 530 11.18 8.78 6.44
C THR A 530 10.62 9.87 5.53
N ASP A 531 9.39 10.34 5.75
CA ASP A 531 8.81 11.46 5.02
C ASP A 531 9.26 12.83 5.55
N ALA A 532 9.62 12.94 6.82
CA ALA A 532 10.20 14.15 7.39
C ALA A 532 11.66 13.98 7.84
N TRP A 533 12.16 12.74 7.91
CA TRP A 533 13.45 12.38 8.48
C TRP A 533 13.63 12.91 9.89
N VAL A 534 12.63 12.73 10.75
CA VAL A 534 12.62 13.16 12.16
C VAL A 534 12.29 11.99 13.09
N ALA A 535 12.86 11.98 14.29
CA ALA A 535 12.51 11.00 15.32
C ALA A 535 11.08 11.24 15.85
N THR A 536 10.31 10.16 16.04
CA THR A 536 8.97 10.22 16.68
C THR A 536 9.00 9.78 18.13
N THR A 537 10.02 9.02 18.52
CA THR A 537 10.21 8.52 19.90
C THR A 537 11.33 9.27 20.60
N GLY A 538 11.30 9.34 21.93
CA GLY A 538 12.40 9.86 22.76
C GLY A 538 13.67 9.00 22.81
N GLY A 539 13.69 7.87 22.10
CA GLY A 539 14.79 6.91 22.08
C GLY A 539 14.80 5.95 23.27
N VAL A 540 15.33 4.75 23.06
CA VAL A 540 15.49 3.70 24.07
C VAL A 540 16.94 3.26 24.10
N ASP A 541 17.52 3.16 25.29
CA ASP A 541 18.89 2.65 25.43
C ASP A 541 18.92 1.16 25.07
N VAL A 542 19.78 0.79 24.12
CA VAL A 542 19.75 -0.55 23.52
C VAL A 542 20.17 -1.62 24.51
N SER A 543 21.16 -1.32 25.36
CA SER A 543 21.72 -2.26 26.33
C SER A 543 20.70 -2.79 27.34
N SER A 544 19.64 -2.03 27.64
CA SER A 544 18.57 -2.40 28.57
C SER A 544 17.20 -2.57 27.92
N GLY A 545 16.98 -1.99 26.74
CA GLY A 545 15.68 -1.97 26.07
C GLY A 545 15.50 -2.95 24.91
N VAL A 546 16.57 -3.58 24.42
CA VAL A 546 16.49 -4.64 23.40
C VAL A 546 16.44 -6.01 24.05
N SER A 547 15.47 -6.83 23.66
CA SER A 547 15.42 -8.25 24.01
C SER A 547 15.74 -9.14 22.81
N LYS A 548 16.59 -10.15 23.01
CA LYS A 548 16.91 -11.19 22.02
C LYS A 548 15.89 -12.33 22.16
N GLY A 549 15.18 -12.60 21.09
CA GLY A 549 14.14 -13.63 21.00
C GLY A 549 14.61 -14.89 20.28
N LYS A 550 13.71 -15.47 19.51
CA LYS A 550 13.92 -16.75 18.82
C LYS A 550 14.94 -16.65 17.69
N LYS A 551 15.55 -17.80 17.36
CA LYS A 551 16.43 -17.96 16.19
C LYS A 551 15.60 -18.06 14.92
N TRP A 552 16.18 -17.71 13.78
CA TRP A 552 15.49 -17.89 12.50
C TRP A 552 15.18 -19.38 12.23
N THR A 553 16.11 -20.27 12.59
CA THR A 553 15.98 -21.72 12.37
C THR A 553 14.98 -22.41 13.29
N SER A 554 14.39 -21.73 14.27
CA SER A 554 13.34 -22.31 15.13
C SER A 554 11.92 -21.99 14.61
N LEU A 555 11.80 -21.49 13.38
CA LEU A 555 10.53 -21.28 12.67
C LEU A 555 10.11 -22.48 11.81
N THR A 556 10.99 -23.47 11.69
CA THR A 556 10.75 -24.81 11.12
C THR A 556 10.65 -25.81 12.25
#